data_AF-A0A2Y9PUW1-F1
#
_entry.id   AF-A0A2Y9PUW1-F1
#
_cell.length_a   1.000
_cell.length_b   1.000
_cell.length_c   1.000
_cell.angle_alpha   90.00
_cell.angle_beta   90.00
_cell.angle_gamma   90.00
#
_symmetry.space_group_name_H-M   'P 1'
#
loop_
_entity.id
_entity.type
_entity.pdbx_description
1 polymer ?
#
loop_
_entity_poly.entity_id
_entity_poly.type
_entity_poly.pdbx_seq_one_letter_code
_entity_poly.pdbx_strand_id
1 'polypeptide(L)'
;MSQATKRKHVVKELLGEHMVPSDQQQIVRVLRTPGNNLHEVETAEGQRFLVSMPSKYRKNIWIKRGDFLIVDPIEEGEKVKAEISFVLCKDHVRSLQKEGLWPEAFSEVAEKHNNQNRQAQPELPAEPQSSGEESSSEGDADLFVNTNRRQCHESEEESEEETA
;
A
#
# COMPACT_ATOMS: atom_id res chain seq x y z
N MET A 1 25.14 -19.51 2.94
CA MET A 1 23.71 -19.52 2.57
C MET A 1 23.53 -18.90 1.19
N SER A 2 22.65 -19.45 0.35
CA SER A 2 22.34 -18.86 -0.96
C SER A 2 21.60 -17.52 -0.81
N GLN A 3 21.74 -16.63 -1.80
CA GLN A 3 21.04 -15.34 -1.85
C GLN A 3 19.50 -15.53 -1.76
N ALA A 4 18.97 -16.58 -2.38
CA ALA A 4 17.55 -16.91 -2.33
C ALA A 4 17.10 -17.29 -0.91
N THR A 5 17.91 -18.07 -0.19
CA THR A 5 17.64 -18.41 1.20
C THR A 5 17.68 -17.17 2.09
N LYS A 6 18.65 -16.27 1.89
CA LYS A 6 18.73 -15.01 2.65
C LYS A 6 17.48 -14.15 2.44
N ARG A 7 17.01 -14.02 1.19
CA ARG A 7 15.76 -13.32 0.86
C ARG A 7 14.56 -13.87 1.61
N LYS A 8 14.40 -15.20 1.63
CA LYS A 8 13.31 -15.86 2.36
C LYS A 8 13.30 -15.49 3.84
N HIS A 9 14.47 -15.47 4.49
CA HIS A 9 14.57 -15.13 5.91
C HIS A 9 14.25 -13.66 6.15
N VAL A 10 14.81 -12.75 5.36
CA VAL A 10 14.55 -11.31 5.47
C VAL A 10 13.07 -10.99 5.31
N VAL A 11 12.40 -11.56 4.30
CA VAL A 11 10.96 -11.34 4.09
C VAL A 11 10.14 -11.94 5.24
N LYS A 12 10.53 -13.10 5.76
CA LYS A 12 9.84 -13.74 6.90
C LYS A 12 9.93 -12.89 8.17
N GLU A 13 11.10 -12.31 8.47
CA GLU A 13 11.27 -11.42 9.63
C GLU A 13 10.41 -10.17 9.51
N LEU A 14 10.38 -9.55 8.32
CA LEU A 14 9.53 -8.39 8.09
C LEU A 14 8.05 -8.70 8.31
N LEU A 15 7.53 -9.81 7.77
CA LEU A 15 6.10 -10.11 7.87
C LEU A 15 5.68 -10.71 9.22
N GLY A 16 6.63 -11.31 9.94
CA GLY A 16 6.34 -12.14 11.11
C GLY A 16 6.44 -11.44 12.45
N GLU A 17 7.19 -10.34 12.55
CA GLU A 17 7.56 -9.76 13.84
C GLU A 17 6.90 -8.41 14.07
N HIS A 18 5.94 -8.37 14.99
CA HIS A 18 5.42 -7.12 15.54
C HIS A 18 6.46 -6.56 16.50
N MET A 19 7.37 -5.72 15.99
CA MET A 19 8.42 -5.14 16.82
C MET A 19 7.97 -3.81 17.40
N VAL A 20 7.96 -3.76 18.72
CA VAL A 20 7.86 -2.53 19.52
C VAL A 20 9.19 -1.78 19.34
N PRO A 21 9.18 -0.48 18.99
CA PRO A 21 10.42 0.31 18.92
C PRO A 21 11.14 0.28 20.27
N SER A 22 12.44 -0.01 20.24
CA SER A 22 13.31 0.07 21.42
C SER A 22 13.57 1.53 21.83
N ASP A 23 14.11 1.76 23.03
CA ASP A 23 14.27 3.09 23.65
C ASP A 23 15.15 4.05 22.82
N GLN A 24 16.12 3.50 22.07
CA GLN A 24 17.02 4.26 21.19
C GLN A 24 16.51 4.35 19.75
N GLN A 25 15.40 3.69 19.43
CA GLN A 25 14.87 3.60 18.09
C GLN A 25 13.85 4.70 17.83
N GLN A 26 13.91 5.25 16.62
CA GLN A 26 12.97 6.29 16.20
C GLN A 26 12.19 5.86 14.97
N ILE A 27 10.90 6.20 14.95
CA ILE A 27 10.04 6.06 13.78
C ILE A 27 10.23 7.29 12.89
N VAL A 28 10.56 7.05 11.63
CA VAL A 28 10.78 8.09 10.62
C VAL A 28 10.00 7.78 9.34
N ARG A 29 9.74 8.81 8.54
CA ARG A 29 9.05 8.71 7.25
C ARG A 29 9.98 9.01 6.10
N VAL A 30 9.90 8.23 5.03
CA VAL A 30 10.74 8.42 3.84
C VAL A 30 10.20 9.54 2.95
N LEU A 31 11.07 10.50 2.62
CA LEU A 31 10.77 11.60 1.71
C LEU A 31 11.28 11.33 0.29
N ARG A 32 12.57 10.98 0.18
CA ARG A 32 13.25 10.81 -1.10
C ARG A 32 14.36 9.76 -0.97
N THR A 33 14.78 9.20 -2.09
CA THR A 33 15.95 8.32 -2.18
C THR A 33 17.01 8.98 -3.06
N PRO A 34 18.05 9.64 -2.49
CA PRO A 34 19.11 10.28 -3.27
C PRO A 34 20.00 9.29 -4.05
N GLY A 35 19.97 8.00 -3.72
CA GLY A 35 20.77 6.96 -4.38
C GLY A 35 21.82 6.37 -3.43
N ASN A 36 22.64 5.44 -3.93
CA ASN A 36 23.69 4.76 -3.16
C ASN A 36 23.21 4.08 -1.85
N ASN A 37 22.00 3.50 -1.87
CA ASN A 37 21.36 2.90 -0.67
C ASN A 37 21.18 3.89 0.51
N LEU A 38 21.13 5.19 0.22
CA LEU A 38 20.77 6.23 1.16
C LEU A 38 19.33 6.66 0.95
N HIS A 39 18.64 6.95 2.06
CA HIS A 39 17.27 7.45 2.05
C HIS A 39 17.19 8.74 2.87
N GLU A 40 16.51 9.75 2.34
CA GLU A 40 16.19 10.98 3.04
C GLU A 40 14.89 10.75 3.82
N VAL A 41 14.95 10.94 5.14
CA VAL A 41 13.85 10.69 6.06
C VAL A 41 13.52 11.94 6.86
N GLU A 42 12.30 11.96 7.38
CA GLU A 42 11.77 12.99 8.26
C GLU A 42 11.28 12.36 9.57
N THR A 43 11.75 12.92 10.68
CA THR A 43 11.34 12.55 12.04
C THR A 43 9.98 13.18 12.40
N ALA A 44 9.32 12.70 13.46
CA ALA A 44 8.10 13.30 14.01
C ALA A 44 8.24 14.79 14.37
N GLU A 45 9.47 15.23 14.69
CA GLU A 45 9.83 16.63 14.96
C GLU A 45 10.02 17.49 13.69
N GLY A 46 9.94 16.89 12.49
CA GLY A 46 10.19 17.57 11.22
C GLY A 46 11.67 17.71 10.84
N GLN A 47 12.59 17.11 11.60
CA GLN A 47 14.00 17.08 11.25
C GLN A 47 14.27 16.13 10.07
N ARG A 48 15.13 16.54 9.15
CA ARG A 48 15.50 15.76 7.95
C ARG A 48 16.95 15.37 7.95
N PHE A 49 17.22 14.10 7.64
CA PHE A 49 18.57 13.57 7.54
C PHE A 49 18.63 12.36 6.61
N LEU A 50 19.85 11.92 6.31
CA LEU A 50 20.07 10.72 5.52
C LEU A 50 20.24 9.51 6.41
N VAL A 51 19.67 8.40 5.97
CA VAL A 51 19.83 7.09 6.61
C VAL A 51 20.42 6.09 5.65
N SER A 52 21.29 5.24 6.19
CA SER A 52 21.90 4.15 5.45
C SER A 52 21.02 2.90 5.50
N MET A 53 20.89 2.22 4.38
CA MET A 53 20.25 0.90 4.34
C MET A 53 21.27 -0.23 4.63
N PRO A 54 21.00 -1.09 5.64
CA PRO A 54 21.84 -2.24 5.92
C PRO A 54 21.93 -3.21 4.74
N SER A 55 23.04 -3.94 4.68
CA SER A 55 23.30 -4.92 3.62
C SER A 55 22.27 -6.06 3.55
N LYS A 56 21.55 -6.36 4.64
CA LYS A 56 20.45 -7.35 4.67
C LYS A 56 19.28 -6.97 3.77
N TYR A 57 19.01 -5.68 3.63
CA TYR A 57 17.84 -5.17 2.91
C TYR A 57 18.13 -4.79 1.46
N ARG A 58 19.40 -4.51 1.13
CA ARG A 58 19.82 -4.19 -0.24
C ARG A 58 19.41 -5.30 -1.22
N LYS A 59 18.68 -4.95 -2.28
CA LYS A 59 18.18 -5.85 -3.35
C LYS A 59 17.12 -6.87 -2.92
N ASN A 60 16.60 -6.74 -1.70
CA ASN A 60 15.58 -7.65 -1.14
C ASN A 60 14.30 -6.88 -0.79
N ILE A 61 14.43 -5.64 -0.31
CA ILE A 61 13.30 -4.76 0.01
C ILE A 61 13.41 -3.50 -0.83
N TRP A 62 12.26 -3.02 -1.32
CA TRP A 62 12.13 -1.74 -2.00
C TRP A 62 11.33 -0.79 -1.11
N ILE A 63 11.92 0.35 -0.82
CA ILE A 63 11.32 1.43 -0.04
C ILE A 63 10.94 2.55 -1.00
N LYS A 64 9.73 3.09 -0.84
CA LYS A 64 9.22 4.23 -1.59
C LYS A 64 8.94 5.42 -0.67
N ARG A 65 8.64 6.57 -1.29
CA ARG A 65 8.21 7.76 -0.56
C ARG A 65 6.92 7.48 0.20
N GLY A 66 6.88 7.93 1.45
CA GLY A 66 5.74 7.75 2.35
C GLY A 66 5.74 6.44 3.14
N ASP A 67 6.73 5.57 2.94
CA ASP A 67 6.93 4.43 3.82
C ASP A 67 7.51 4.88 5.18
N PHE A 68 7.21 4.09 6.21
CA PHE A 68 7.69 4.32 7.56
C PHE A 68 8.78 3.31 7.90
N LEU A 69 9.79 3.77 8.63
CA LEU A 69 10.97 2.99 8.98
C LEU A 69 11.28 3.18 10.46
N ILE A 70 11.90 2.16 11.04
CA ILE A 70 12.55 2.26 12.35
C ILE A 70 14.04 2.44 12.09
N VAL A 71 14.63 3.46 12.69
CA VAL A 71 16.05 3.80 12.54
C VAL A 71 16.76 3.73 13.88
N ASP A 72 18.01 3.26 13.83
CA ASP A 72 18.97 3.30 14.93
C ASP A 72 19.92 4.49 14.69
N PRO A 73 19.97 5.50 15.59
CA PRO A 73 20.83 6.66 15.43
C PRO A 73 22.31 6.30 15.55
N ILE A 74 23.15 6.97 14.77
CA ILE A 74 24.61 6.82 14.75
C ILE A 74 25.22 8.18 15.12
N GLU A 75 25.88 8.26 16.26
CA GLU A 75 26.47 9.52 16.78
C GLU A 75 27.65 10.02 15.92
N GLU A 76 28.33 9.13 15.20
CA GLU A 76 29.54 9.44 14.43
C GLU A 76 29.27 10.02 13.02
N GLY A 77 28.02 10.14 12.61
CA GLY A 77 27.63 10.48 11.25
C GLY A 77 27.43 11.98 10.99
N GLU A 78 28.19 12.56 10.04
CA GLU A 78 28.01 13.97 9.65
C GLU A 78 26.72 14.19 8.84
N LYS A 79 26.62 13.54 7.66
CA LYS A 79 25.45 13.62 6.77
C LYS A 79 24.47 12.46 6.95
N VAL A 80 24.99 11.27 7.22
CA VAL A 80 24.21 10.05 7.42
C VAL A 80 24.13 9.80 8.92
N LYS A 81 22.99 10.10 9.53
CA LYS A 81 22.85 10.14 11.00
C LYS A 81 22.25 8.89 11.62
N ALA A 82 21.75 7.96 10.80
CA ALA A 82 21.14 6.74 11.31
C ALA A 82 21.22 5.59 10.30
N GLU A 83 21.02 4.37 10.79
CA GLU A 83 20.87 3.16 9.98
C GLU A 83 19.45 2.60 10.10
N ILE A 84 18.91 2.07 9.01
CA ILE A 84 17.56 1.48 8.99
C ILE A 84 17.58 0.13 9.71
N SER A 85 16.94 0.02 10.86
CA SER A 85 16.85 -1.23 11.60
C SER A 85 15.77 -2.14 11.02
N PHE A 86 14.59 -1.57 10.73
CA PHE A 86 13.40 -2.29 10.28
C PHE A 86 12.51 -1.45 9.35
N VAL A 87 11.77 -2.12 8.46
CA VAL A 87 10.84 -1.49 7.51
C VAL A 87 9.41 -1.77 7.95
N LEU A 88 8.60 -0.73 8.18
CA LEU A 88 7.24 -0.88 8.66
C LEU A 88 6.25 -1.05 7.49
N CYS A 89 5.52 -2.15 7.49
CA CYS A 89 4.39 -2.38 6.62
C CYS A 89 3.12 -1.73 7.19
N LYS A 90 2.09 -1.58 6.35
CA LYS A 90 0.79 -1.01 6.75
C LYS A 90 0.17 -1.74 7.95
N ASP A 91 0.33 -3.06 8.02
CA ASP A 91 -0.18 -3.87 9.12
C ASP A 91 0.55 -3.55 10.44
N HIS A 92 1.87 -3.36 10.40
CA HIS A 92 2.63 -2.95 11.60
C HIS A 92 2.22 -1.56 12.08
N VAL A 93 2.02 -0.62 11.16
CA VAL A 93 1.54 0.72 11.49
C VAL A 93 0.20 0.66 12.21
N ARG A 94 -0.73 -0.18 11.74
CA ARG A 94 -2.05 -0.37 12.38
C ARG A 94 -1.94 -0.94 13.79
N SER A 95 -1.12 -1.97 14.03
CA SER A 95 -1.01 -2.50 15.38
C SER A 95 -0.20 -1.58 16.31
N LEU A 96 0.79 -0.83 15.82
CA LEU A 96 1.45 0.24 16.59
C LEU A 96 0.47 1.37 17.00
N GLN A 97 -0.46 1.73 16.10
CA GLN A 97 -1.54 2.68 16.42
C GLN A 97 -2.47 2.11 17.50
N LYS A 98 -2.81 0.82 17.42
CA LYS A 98 -3.63 0.15 18.44
C LYS A 98 -2.94 0.08 19.79
N GLU A 99 -1.62 -0.07 19.81
CA GLU A 99 -0.79 -0.08 21.03
C GLU A 99 -0.50 1.33 21.57
N GLY A 100 -0.82 2.40 20.80
CA GLY A 100 -0.60 3.78 21.21
C GLY A 100 0.85 4.26 21.14
N LEU A 101 1.72 3.49 20.48
CA LEU A 101 3.15 3.82 20.29
C LEU A 101 3.40 4.60 19.00
N TRP A 102 2.34 4.94 18.26
CA TRP A 102 2.43 5.65 17.00
C TRP A 102 2.53 7.17 17.19
N PRO A 103 3.51 7.86 16.57
CA PRO A 103 3.63 9.31 16.69
C PRO A 103 2.49 10.04 15.95
N GLU A 104 1.79 10.94 16.64
CA GLU A 104 0.64 11.69 16.08
C GLU A 104 1.02 12.51 14.83
N ALA A 105 2.25 13.01 14.77
CA ALA A 105 2.78 13.75 13.62
C ALA A 105 2.68 12.98 12.29
N PHE A 106 2.62 11.65 12.33
CA PHE A 106 2.47 10.81 11.15
C PHE A 106 1.02 10.44 10.83
N SER A 107 0.09 10.63 11.77
CA SER A 107 -1.35 10.37 11.60
C SER A 107 -1.95 11.29 10.53
N GLU A 108 -1.70 12.60 10.62
CA GLU A 108 -2.22 13.60 9.66
C GLU A 108 -1.65 13.45 8.23
N VAL A 109 -0.45 12.90 8.11
CA VAL A 109 0.25 12.78 6.82
C VAL A 109 -0.17 11.51 6.06
N ALA A 110 -0.54 10.44 6.79
CA ALA A 110 -1.03 9.20 6.22
C ALA A 110 -2.33 9.41 5.42
N GLU A 111 -3.25 10.22 5.96
CA GLU A 111 -4.52 10.58 5.31
C GLU A 111 -4.33 11.25 3.95
N LYS A 112 -3.34 12.15 3.84
CA LYS A 112 -3.06 12.91 2.61
C LYS A 112 -2.43 12.04 1.51
N HIS A 113 -1.55 11.10 1.87
CA HIS A 113 -0.89 10.22 0.89
C HIS A 113 -1.79 9.09 0.38
N ASN A 114 -2.74 8.61 1.19
CA ASN A 114 -3.71 7.63 0.74
C ASN A 114 -4.63 8.21 -0.36
N ASN A 115 -4.99 9.49 -0.22
CA ASN A 115 -5.80 10.19 -1.22
C ASN A 115 -5.06 10.45 -2.55
N GLN A 116 -3.76 10.79 -2.51
CA GLN A 116 -2.97 11.00 -3.73
C GLN A 116 -2.78 9.72 -4.56
N ASN A 117 -2.79 8.54 -3.94
CA ASN A 117 -2.70 7.28 -4.68
C ASN A 117 -4.05 6.77 -5.20
N ARG A 118 -5.18 7.33 -4.71
CA ARG A 118 -6.52 7.07 -5.26
C ARG A 118 -6.80 7.91 -6.51
N GLN A 119 -6.20 9.09 -6.64
CA GLN A 119 -6.40 9.99 -7.78
C GLN A 119 -5.73 9.55 -9.10
N ALA A 120 -5.10 8.37 -9.13
CA ALA A 120 -4.62 7.72 -10.36
C ALA A 120 -5.52 6.57 -10.83
N GLN A 121 -6.72 6.43 -10.28
CA GLN A 121 -7.82 5.73 -10.93
C GLN A 121 -8.96 6.74 -11.17
N PRO A 122 -9.59 6.76 -12.36
CA PRO A 122 -10.79 7.57 -12.56
C PRO A 122 -11.86 7.07 -11.59
N GLU A 123 -12.26 7.91 -10.63
CA GLU A 123 -13.42 7.66 -9.77
C GLU A 123 -14.68 7.71 -10.65
N LEU A 124 -15.32 6.55 -10.82
CA LEU A 124 -16.68 6.49 -11.33
C LEU A 124 -17.64 6.90 -10.19
N PRO A 125 -18.61 7.81 -10.43
CA PRO A 125 -19.48 8.30 -9.38
C PRO A 125 -20.49 7.23 -8.94
N ALA A 126 -20.64 7.06 -7.62
CA ALA A 126 -21.73 6.32 -7.01
C ALA A 126 -22.95 7.23 -6.80
N GLU A 127 -24.15 6.77 -7.16
CA GLU A 127 -25.44 7.36 -6.74
C GLU A 127 -26.52 6.27 -6.55
N PRO A 128 -27.61 6.56 -5.80
CA PRO A 128 -28.31 5.60 -4.93
C PRO A 128 -29.65 5.03 -5.44
N GLN A 129 -29.92 3.79 -4.98
CA GLN A 129 -31.18 3.07 -4.63
C GLN A 129 -32.55 3.32 -5.31
N SER A 130 -33.27 2.18 -5.51
CA SER A 130 -34.75 1.93 -5.51
C SER A 130 -35.37 1.66 -6.91
N SER A 131 -36.18 0.63 -7.21
CA SER A 131 -36.86 -0.48 -6.49
C SER A 131 -37.51 -1.50 -7.48
N GLY A 132 -37.66 -2.78 -7.09
CA GLY A 132 -38.65 -3.79 -7.55
C GLY A 132 -38.20 -4.86 -8.58
N GLU A 133 -37.60 -6.01 -8.19
CA GLU A 133 -38.18 -7.38 -7.94
C GLU A 133 -38.80 -8.08 -9.18
N GLU A 134 -38.41 -9.29 -9.67
CA GLU A 134 -38.07 -10.56 -8.98
C GLU A 134 -37.27 -11.62 -9.82
N SER A 135 -36.39 -12.37 -9.13
CA SER A 135 -35.83 -13.74 -9.38
C SER A 135 -34.29 -13.86 -9.43
N SER A 136 -33.74 -14.45 -8.36
CA SER A 136 -32.34 -14.41 -7.91
C SER A 136 -31.39 -15.46 -8.54
N SER A 137 -30.27 -14.97 -9.08
CA SER A 137 -28.94 -15.56 -8.87
C SER A 137 -27.94 -14.39 -8.83
N GLU A 138 -27.44 -14.11 -7.63
CA GLU A 138 -26.89 -12.82 -7.24
C GLU A 138 -25.45 -12.61 -7.75
N GLY A 139 -25.21 -11.43 -8.33
CA GLY A 139 -23.89 -10.79 -8.20
C GLY A 139 -23.16 -10.37 -9.47
N ASP A 140 -23.83 -10.01 -10.57
CA ASP A 140 -23.11 -9.41 -11.70
C ASP A 140 -23.93 -8.41 -12.54
N ALA A 141 -24.69 -7.55 -11.87
CA ALA A 141 -25.42 -6.46 -12.52
C ALA A 141 -24.57 -5.20 -12.77
N ASP A 142 -23.33 -5.18 -12.24
CA ASP A 142 -22.33 -4.11 -12.46
C ASP A 142 -21.30 -4.51 -13.53
N LEU A 143 -21.65 -5.50 -14.37
CA LEU A 143 -20.88 -5.94 -15.51
C LEU A 143 -21.06 -4.94 -16.64
N PHE A 144 -19.99 -4.25 -17.01
CA PHE A 144 -19.99 -3.35 -18.16
C PHE A 144 -20.43 -4.11 -19.43
N VAL A 145 -21.50 -3.64 -20.08
CA VAL A 145 -22.01 -4.27 -21.30
C VAL A 145 -20.98 -4.08 -22.41
N ASN A 146 -20.33 -5.17 -22.82
CA ASN A 146 -19.35 -5.14 -23.89
C ASN A 146 -20.05 -4.89 -25.23
N THR A 147 -20.08 -3.64 -25.69
CA THR A 147 -20.71 -3.19 -26.94
C THR A 147 -20.08 -3.78 -28.22
N ASN A 148 -18.90 -4.40 -28.13
CA ASN A 148 -18.32 -5.18 -29.24
C ASN A 148 -18.87 -6.61 -29.33
N ARG A 149 -19.70 -7.05 -28.37
CA ARG A 149 -20.37 -8.35 -28.43
C ARG A 149 -21.53 -8.27 -29.41
N ARG A 150 -21.47 -9.06 -30.49
CA ARG A 150 -22.59 -9.20 -31.43
C ARG A 150 -23.76 -9.88 -30.71
N GLN A 151 -24.89 -9.20 -30.63
CA GLN A 151 -26.12 -9.75 -30.08
C GLN A 151 -26.77 -10.60 -31.18
N CYS A 152 -26.66 -11.92 -31.07
CA CYS A 152 -27.41 -12.83 -31.92
C CYS A 152 -28.84 -12.86 -31.38
N HIS A 153 -29.78 -12.24 -32.11
CA HIS A 153 -31.20 -12.51 -31.91
C HIS A 153 -31.51 -13.83 -32.61
N GLU A 154 -31.91 -14.85 -31.85
CA GLU A 154 -32.69 -15.96 -32.40
C GLU A 154 -34.12 -15.44 -32.58
N SER A 155 -34.51 -15.19 -33.83
CA SER A 155 -35.89 -14.89 -34.19
C SER A 155 -36.65 -16.22 -34.24
N GLU A 156 -37.54 -16.46 -33.28
CA GLU A 156 -38.59 -17.46 -33.42
C GLU A 156 -39.62 -16.91 -34.43
N GLU A 157 -39.59 -17.41 -35.66
CA GLU A 157 -40.52 -17.04 -36.72
C GLU A 157 -41.85 -17.79 -36.50
N GLU A 158 -42.84 -17.14 -35.91
CA GLU A 158 -44.23 -17.64 -35.84
C GLU A 158 -44.94 -17.28 -37.16
N SER A 159 -45.20 -18.30 -37.98
CA SER A 159 -45.83 -18.20 -39.31
C SER A 159 -47.36 -18.18 -39.18
N GLU A 160 -47.99 -17.02 -39.39
CA GLU A 160 -49.44 -16.88 -39.51
C GLU A 160 -49.84 -17.01 -41.00
N GLU A 161 -50.51 -18.11 -41.38
CA GLU A 161 -51.08 -18.28 -42.74
C GLU A 161 -52.47 -17.65 -42.85
N GLU A 162 -52.63 -16.91 -43.95
CA GLU A 162 -53.72 -16.02 -44.35
C GLU A 162 -55.01 -16.74 -44.79
N THR A 163 -56.12 -16.04 -44.61
CA THR A 163 -57.53 -16.32 -44.93
C THR A 163 -57.85 -16.76 -46.38
N ALA A 164 -58.89 -17.60 -46.54
CA ALA A 164 -59.86 -17.51 -47.64
C ALA A 164 -61.23 -18.08 -47.23
#